data_AF-A0A7X6PGY8-F1
#
_entry.id   AF-A0A7X6PGY8-F1
#
_cell.length_a   1.000
_cell.length_b   1.000
_cell.length_c   1.000
_cell.angle_alpha   90.00
_cell.angle_beta   90.00
_cell.angle_gamma   90.00
#
_symmetry.space_group_name_H-M   'P 1'
#
loop_
_entity.id
_entity.type
_entity.pdbx_description
1 polymer ?
#
loop_
_entity_poly.entity_id
_entity_poly.type
_entity_poly.pdbx_seq_one_letter_code
_entity_poly.pdbx_strand_id
1 'polypeptide(L)'
;FLVLHFFNFFFIKLGLVPGDPEDFYSHAHALFKIPAYNYIYLGCFILLGLHLFHAFSSAFQTLGLNHRIWTPVVKVLARVWAIGIPAGFALISLTLWLFR
;
A
#
# COMPACT_ATOMS: atom_id res chain seq x y z
N PHE A 1 -0.09 -6.59 -6.80
CA PHE A 1 -0.26 -5.16 -6.47
C PHE A 1 0.30 -4.23 -7.53
N LEU A 2 1.63 -4.15 -7.69
CA LEU A 2 2.28 -3.09 -8.51
C LEU A 2 1.82 -3.05 -9.97
N VAL A 3 1.66 -4.21 -10.62
CA VAL A 3 1.15 -4.26 -12.00
C VAL A 3 -0.22 -3.58 -12.09
N LEU A 4 -1.21 -4.03 -11.31
CA LEU A 4 -2.55 -3.43 -11.29
C LEU A 4 -2.50 -1.94 -10.90
N HIS A 5 -1.71 -1.60 -9.88
CA HIS A 5 -1.61 -0.22 -9.41
C HIS A 5 -0.99 0.71 -10.47
N PHE A 6 0.04 0.27 -11.19
CA PHE A 6 0.62 1.07 -12.25
C PHE A 6 -0.30 1.20 -13.45
N PHE A 7 -0.97 0.13 -13.88
CA PHE A 7 -1.95 0.23 -14.97
C PHE A 7 -3.14 1.14 -14.63
N ASN A 8 -3.67 1.05 -13.41
CA ASN A 8 -4.87 1.79 -13.00
C ASN A 8 -4.59 3.24 -12.59
N PHE A 9 -3.33 3.64 -12.37
CA PHE A 9 -3.03 5.00 -11.88
C PHE A 9 -1.83 5.61 -12.59
N PHE A 10 -0.66 4.97 -12.48
CA PHE A 10 0.59 5.56 -12.97
C PHE A 10 0.64 5.70 -14.49
N PHE A 11 0.19 4.68 -15.24
CA PHE A 11 0.19 4.71 -16.70
C PHE A 11 -0.93 5.57 -17.28
N ILE A 12 -2.05 5.75 -16.56
CA ILE A 12 -3.05 6.78 -16.90
C ILE A 12 -2.42 8.17 -16.77
N LYS A 13 -1.71 8.43 -15.66
CA LYS A 13 -1.01 9.72 -15.45
C LYS A 13 -0.01 10.03 -16.56
N LEU A 14 0.66 9.01 -17.11
CA LEU A 14 1.61 9.16 -18.20
C LEU A 14 0.94 9.23 -19.59
N GLY A 15 -0.37 9.06 -19.70
CA GLY A 15 -1.09 9.00 -20.98
C GLY A 15 -0.81 7.73 -21.79
N LEU A 16 -0.25 6.69 -21.17
CA LEU A 16 0.04 5.40 -21.81
C LEU A 16 -1.17 4.46 -21.83
N VAL A 17 -2.14 4.71 -20.95
CA VAL A 17 -3.39 3.95 -20.83
C VAL A 17 -4.56 4.95 -20.80
N PRO A 18 -5.71 4.63 -21.42
CA PRO A 18 -6.88 5.50 -21.36
C PRO A 18 -7.35 5.74 -19.93
N GLY A 19 -7.63 7.01 -19.61
CA GLY A 19 -8.17 7.44 -18.33
C GLY A 19 -8.01 8.95 -18.17
N ASP A 20 -8.68 9.50 -17.16
CA ASP A 20 -8.54 10.91 -16.80
C ASP A 20 -7.37 11.06 -15.81
N PRO A 21 -6.26 11.72 -16.20
CA PRO A 21 -5.12 11.92 -15.30
C PRO A 21 -5.36 13.01 -14.25
N GLU A 22 -6.45 13.77 -14.36
CA GLU A 22 -6.82 14.84 -13.42
C GLU A 22 -7.83 14.36 -12.36
N ASP A 23 -8.64 13.33 -12.66
CA ASP A 23 -9.64 12.76 -11.74
C ASP A 23 -9.38 11.29 -11.36
N PHE A 24 -8.46 11.08 -10.42
CA PHE A 24 -8.24 9.76 -9.83
C PHE A 24 -9.28 9.35 -8.78
N TYR A 25 -10.06 10.29 -8.25
CA TYR A 25 -11.07 9.97 -7.25
C TYR A 25 -12.20 9.16 -7.88
N SER A 26 -12.78 9.67 -8.97
CA SER A 26 -13.85 8.96 -9.70
C SER A 26 -13.34 7.64 -10.27
N HIS A 27 -12.10 7.61 -10.76
CA HIS A 27 -11.48 6.38 -11.25
C HIS A 27 -11.33 5.33 -10.14
N ALA A 28 -10.75 5.69 -8.99
CA ALA A 28 -10.62 4.79 -7.85
C ALA A 28 -11.99 4.32 -7.35
N HIS A 29 -12.96 5.23 -7.24
CA HIS A 29 -14.32 4.89 -6.83
C HIS A 29 -14.94 3.85 -7.77
N ALA A 30 -14.87 4.05 -9.09
CA ALA A 30 -15.36 3.08 -10.07
C ALA A 30 -14.63 1.72 -9.99
N LEU A 31 -13.31 1.73 -9.80
CA LEU A 31 -12.48 0.53 -9.70
C LEU A 31 -12.85 -0.30 -8.46
N PHE A 32 -13.00 0.35 -7.30
CA PHE A 32 -13.31 -0.32 -6.04
C PHE A 32 -14.77 -0.75 -5.92
N LYS A 33 -15.70 -0.28 -6.77
CA LYS A 33 -17.04 -0.88 -6.89
C LYS A 33 -16.99 -2.34 -7.35
N ILE A 34 -15.96 -2.72 -8.10
CA ILE A 34 -15.79 -4.08 -8.60
C ILE A 34 -15.23 -4.96 -7.46
N PRO A 35 -15.98 -5.99 -7.00
CA PRO A 35 -15.59 -6.80 -5.82
C PRO A 35 -14.20 -7.42 -5.94
N ALA A 36 -13.85 -7.88 -7.15
CA ALA A 36 -12.55 -8.51 -7.41
C ALA A 36 -11.37 -7.57 -7.11
N TYR A 37 -11.46 -6.31 -7.56
CA TYR A 37 -10.40 -5.33 -7.30
C TYR A 37 -10.28 -5.02 -5.81
N ASN A 38 -11.40 -4.82 -5.12
CA ASN A 38 -11.40 -4.57 -3.67
C ASN A 38 -10.71 -5.70 -2.89
N TYR A 39 -11.08 -6.97 -3.11
CA TYR A 39 -10.47 -8.10 -2.42
C TYR A 39 -8.99 -8.31 -2.78
N ILE A 40 -8.62 -8.16 -4.06
CA ILE A 40 -7.22 -8.28 -4.50
C ILE A 40 -6.36 -7.21 -3.82
N TYR A 41 -6.83 -5.96 -3.77
CA TYR A 41 -6.08 -4.87 -3.15
C TYR A 41 -5.98 -5.04 -1.63
N LEU A 42 -7.05 -5.43 -0.95
CA LEU A 42 -7.00 -5.74 0.49
C LEU A 42 -6.00 -6.86 0.79
N GLY A 43 -6.00 -7.94 0.00
CA GLY A 43 -4.98 -9.00 0.11
C GLY A 43 -3.56 -8.49 -0.14
N CYS A 44 -3.38 -7.61 -1.13
CA CYS A 44 -2.10 -6.98 -1.41
C CYS A 44 -1.61 -6.09 -0.26
N PHE A 45 -2.49 -5.40 0.45
CA PHE A 45 -2.10 -4.57 1.60
C PHE A 45 -1.61 -5.41 2.78
N ILE A 46 -2.16 -6.61 2.99
CA ILE A 46 -1.61 -7.55 3.97
C ILE A 46 -0.17 -7.93 3.60
N LEU A 47 0.08 -8.29 2.33
CA LEU A 47 1.43 -8.59 1.85
C LEU A 47 2.37 -7.39 1.96
N LEU A 48 1.87 -6.17 1.71
CA LEU A 48 2.63 -4.93 1.88
C LEU A 48 3.04 -4.74 3.35
N GLY A 49 2.15 -5.02 4.30
CA GLY A 49 2.47 -4.94 5.73
C GLY A 49 3.58 -5.92 6.12
N LEU A 50 3.47 -7.18 5.68
CA LEU A 50 4.51 -8.19 5.90
C LEU A 50 5.85 -7.77 5.27
N HIS A 51 5.80 -7.25 4.03
CA HIS A 51 6.96 -6.73 3.33
C HIS A 51 7.61 -5.56 4.08
N LEU A 52 6.83 -4.57 4.53
CA LEU A 52 7.34 -3.41 5.27
C LEU A 52 7.97 -3.83 6.59
N PHE A 53 7.36 -4.75 7.33
CA PHE A 53 7.91 -5.23 8.60
C PHE A 53 9.30 -5.88 8.41
N HIS A 54 9.41 -6.74 7.39
CA HIS A 54 10.66 -7.40 7.04
C HIS A 54 11.70 -6.43 6.47
N ALA A 55 11.33 -5.64 5.45
CA ALA A 55 12.22 -4.74 4.74
C ALA A 55 12.76 -3.63 5.64
N PHE A 56 11.92 -3.06 6.50
CA PHE A 56 12.36 -2.03 7.44
C PHE A 56 13.37 -2.60 8.43
N SER A 57 13.11 -3.76 9.02
CA SER A 57 14.08 -4.39 9.93
C SER A 57 15.41 -4.73 9.23
N SER A 58 15.34 -5.22 7.99
CA SER A 58 16.51 -5.58 7.17
C SER A 58 17.35 -4.36 6.80
N ALA A 59 16.73 -3.26 6.40
CA ALA A 59 17.42 -2.02 6.03
C ALA A 59 18.30 -1.48 7.18
N PHE A 60 17.78 -1.51 8.41
CA PHE A 60 18.54 -1.06 9.59
C PHE A 60 19.64 -2.04 9.99
N GLN A 61 19.50 -3.33 9.66
CA GLN A 61 20.61 -4.29 9.79
C GLN A 61 21.73 -3.98 8.81
N THR A 62 21.41 -3.72 7.54
CA THR A 62 22.41 -3.35 6.51
C THR A 62 23.16 -2.07 6.86
N LEU A 63 22.48 -1.11 7.51
CA LEU A 63 23.11 0.13 8.00
C LEU A 63 23.93 -0.04 9.28
N GLY A 64 24.01 -1.25 9.86
CA GLY A 64 24.77 -1.53 11.07
C GLY A 64 24.10 -1.07 12.38
N LEU A 65 22.83 -0.66 12.33
CA LEU A 65 22.06 -0.17 13.49
C LEU A 65 21.44 -1.30 14.33
N ASN A 66 21.96 -2.52 14.24
CA ASN A 66 21.46 -3.70 14.96
C ASN A 66 22.24 -3.96 16.26
N HIS A 67 22.16 -3.02 17.20
CA HIS A 67 22.76 -3.16 18.53
C HIS A 67 21.70 -3.02 19.65
N ARG A 68 22.05 -3.42 20.88
CA ARG A 68 21.14 -3.57 22.04
C ARG A 68 20.14 -2.42 22.26
N ILE A 69 20.51 -1.17 21.94
CA ILE A 69 19.65 0.00 22.14
C ILE A 69 18.74 0.27 20.92
N TRP A 70 19.25 0.15 19.69
CA TRP A 70 18.52 0.45 18.45
C TRP A 70 17.59 -0.68 18.02
N THR A 71 17.99 -1.95 18.19
CA THR A 71 17.17 -3.11 17.80
C THR A 71 15.73 -3.08 18.35
N PRO A 72 15.47 -2.78 19.65
CA PRO A 72 14.10 -2.70 20.15
C PRO A 72 13.33 -1.51 19.54
N VAL A 73 13.98 -0.35 19.35
CA VAL A 73 13.36 0.84 18.75
C VAL A 73 12.96 0.58 17.30
N VAL A 74 13.87 0.03 16.50
CA VAL A 74 13.62 -0.32 15.10
C VAL A 74 12.48 -1.33 14.98
N LYS A 75 12.41 -2.33 15.85
CA LYS A 75 11.31 -3.33 15.82
C LYS A 75 9.95 -2.70 16.12
N VAL A 76 9.88 -1.76 17.05
CA VAL A 76 8.63 -1.03 17.35
C VAL A 76 8.23 -0.17 16.16
N LEU A 77 9.17 0.62 15.62
CA LEU A 77 8.92 1.44 14.44
C LEU A 77 8.49 0.61 13.23
N ALA A 78 9.19 -0.49 12.94
CA ALA A 78 8.85 -1.43 11.87
C ALA A 78 7.42 -1.95 12.03
N ARG A 79 7.01 -2.31 13.25
CA ARG A 79 5.65 -2.79 13.54
C ARG A 79 4.60 -1.70 13.34
N VAL A 80 4.84 -0.49 13.83
CA VAL A 80 3.93 0.64 13.63
C VAL A 80 3.79 0.96 12.14
N TRP A 81 4.91 0.99 11.41
CA TRP A 81 4.92 1.29 9.97
C TRP A 81 4.22 0.20 9.14
N ALA A 82 4.49 -1.06 9.47
CA ALA A 82 3.90 -2.23 8.81
C ALA A 82 2.39 -2.36 9.02
N ILE A 83 1.82 -1.74 10.06
CA ILE A 83 0.38 -1.74 10.31
C ILE A 83 -0.24 -0.44 9.80
N GLY A 84 0.33 0.71 10.16
CA GLY A 84 -0.24 2.02 9.87
C GLY A 84 -0.38 2.30 8.38
N ILE A 85 0.66 2.02 7.59
CA ILE A 85 0.64 2.29 6.15
C ILE A 85 -0.39 1.40 5.42
N PRO A 86 -0.37 0.06 5.56
CA PRO A 86 -1.38 -0.78 4.93
C PRO A 86 -2.79 -0.54 5.46
N ALA A 87 -2.96 -0.24 6.75
CA ALA A 87 -4.28 0.09 7.30
C ALA A 87 -4.83 1.38 6.70
N GLY A 88 -3.99 2.40 6.49
CA GLY A 88 -4.39 3.63 5.80
C GLY A 88 -4.85 3.36 4.36
N PHE A 89 -4.13 2.53 3.61
CA PHE A 89 -4.56 2.15 2.25
C PHE A 89 -5.80 1.27 2.25
N ALA A 90 -5.92 0.33 3.19
CA ALA A 90 -7.10 -0.50 3.35
C ALA A 90 -8.34 0.35 3.68
N LEU A 91 -8.19 1.40 4.50
CA LEU A 91 -9.28 2.33 4.82
C LEU A 91 -9.84 3.00 3.56
N ILE A 92 -9.00 3.39 2.60
CA ILE A 92 -9.45 3.96 1.33
C ILE A 92 -10.31 2.93 0.56
N SER A 93 -9.82 1.70 0.42
CA SER A 93 -10.56 0.62 -0.25
C SER A 93 -11.91 0.33 0.42
N LEU A 94 -11.90 0.25 1.76
CA LEU A 94 -13.08 -0.05 2.57
C LEU A 94 -14.11 1.07 2.56
N THR A 95 -13.68 2.34 2.62
CA THR A 95 -14.58 3.49 2.56
C THR A 95 -15.25 3.58 1.19
N LEU A 96 -14.48 3.49 0.10
CA LEU A 96 -15.04 3.49 -1.26
C LEU A 96 -15.99 2.31 -1.50
N TRP A 97 -15.71 1.14 -0.90
CA TRP A 97 -16.61 -0.01 -0.96
C TRP A 97 -17.92 0.21 -0.18
N LEU A 98 -17.83 0.82 1.01
CA LEU A 98 -18.98 1.05 1.88
C LEU A 98 -19.95 2.09 1.31
N PHE A 99 -19.42 3.14 0.66
CA PHE A 99 -20.20 4.24 0.08
C PHE A 99 -20.49 4.07 -1.44
N ARG A 100 -20.47 2.83 -1.93
CA ARG A 100 -20.62 2.49 -3.36
C ARG A 100 -22.01 2.75 -3.96
#